data_AF-Q74AC2-F1
#
_entry.id   AF-Q74AC2-F1
#
_cell.length_a   1.000
_cell.length_b   1.000
_cell.length_c   1.000
_cell.angle_alpha   90.00
_cell.angle_beta   90.00
_cell.angle_gamma   90.00
#
_symmetry.space_group_name_H-M   'P 1'
#
loop_
_entity.id
_entity.type
_entity.pdbx_description
1 polymer ?
#
loop_
_entity_poly.entity_id
_entity_poly.type
_entity_poly.pdbx_seq_one_letter_code
_entity_poly.pdbx_strand_id
1 'polypeptide(L)'
;MKTRLTLKPGQHGTKSLIKKYGDALVCVRFRYDPETKQRLKTVELIVERSDWTPPPPRFTNDTLVPLRVKATDVAIRNQVKAVGGRWNPEKKLWFVTYGNIVGTPLEKHIDVDGFG
;
A
#
# COMPACT_ATOMS: atom_id res chain seq x y z
N MET A 1 -3.92 -22.48 -10.85
CA MET A 1 -4.60 -22.27 -9.54
C MET A 1 -5.06 -20.82 -9.29
N LYS A 2 -6.36 -20.56 -9.03
CA LYS A 2 -6.95 -19.22 -8.76
C LYS A 2 -7.77 -19.19 -7.46
N THR A 3 -7.62 -18.15 -6.63
CA THR A 3 -8.47 -17.92 -5.45
C THR A 3 -9.85 -17.44 -5.88
N ARG A 4 -10.91 -18.07 -5.37
CA ARG A 4 -12.31 -17.69 -5.64
C ARG A 4 -13.04 -17.09 -4.43
N LEU A 5 -12.63 -17.47 -3.22
CA LEU A 5 -13.27 -17.00 -1.99
C LEU A 5 -12.22 -16.90 -0.88
N THR A 6 -12.24 -15.79 -0.17
CA THR A 6 -11.47 -15.55 1.05
C THR A 6 -12.45 -15.29 2.18
N LEU A 7 -12.32 -16.03 3.27
CA LEU A 7 -13.12 -15.85 4.47
C LEU A 7 -12.24 -15.39 5.64
N LYS A 8 -12.72 -14.41 6.38
CA LYS A 8 -12.16 -13.98 7.67
C LYS A 8 -12.62 -14.91 8.81
N PRO A 9 -11.84 -15.05 9.89
CA PRO A 9 -12.30 -15.68 11.12
C PRO A 9 -13.67 -15.14 11.55
N GLY A 10 -14.58 -16.03 11.93
CA GLY A 10 -15.94 -15.72 12.38
C GLY A 10 -16.99 -15.86 11.29
N GLN A 11 -16.61 -15.83 10.00
CA GLN A 11 -17.54 -16.04 8.90
C GLN A 11 -18.01 -17.50 8.79
N HIS A 12 -19.18 -17.70 8.17
CA HIS A 12 -19.71 -19.04 7.94
C HIS A 12 -18.70 -19.92 7.20
N GLY A 13 -18.48 -21.15 7.68
CA GLY A 13 -17.47 -22.07 7.14
C GLY A 13 -16.06 -21.96 7.75
N THR A 14 -15.85 -21.08 8.74
CA THR A 14 -14.57 -20.92 9.47
C THR A 14 -14.59 -21.44 10.91
N LYS A 15 -15.77 -21.75 11.49
CA LYS A 15 -15.92 -22.13 12.91
C LYS A 15 -14.97 -23.24 13.38
N SER A 16 -14.82 -24.33 12.63
CA SER A 16 -13.92 -25.43 12.99
C SER A 16 -12.44 -25.03 12.89
N LEU A 17 -12.09 -24.12 11.99
CA LEU A 17 -10.73 -23.61 11.82
C LEU A 17 -10.37 -22.63 12.92
N ILE A 18 -11.33 -21.83 13.40
CA ILE A 18 -11.15 -21.01 14.61
C ILE A 18 -10.93 -21.93 15.81
N LYS A 19 -11.73 -23.00 15.96
CA LYS A 19 -11.51 -23.96 17.05
C LYS A 19 -10.13 -24.60 17.00
N LYS A 20 -9.58 -24.83 15.80
CA LYS A 20 -8.27 -25.47 15.61
C LYS A 20 -7.09 -24.51 15.78
N TYR A 21 -7.18 -23.31 15.23
CA TYR A 21 -6.05 -22.38 15.11
C TYR A 21 -6.19 -21.13 15.97
N GLY A 22 -7.35 -20.92 16.59
CA GLY A 22 -7.61 -19.77 17.47
C GLY A 22 -7.27 -18.45 16.82
N ASP A 23 -6.64 -17.58 17.61
CA ASP A 23 -6.23 -16.23 17.20
C ASP A 23 -5.08 -16.22 16.17
N ALA A 24 -4.42 -17.36 15.96
CA ALA A 24 -3.42 -17.47 14.90
C ALA A 24 -4.05 -17.55 13.51
N LEU A 25 -5.36 -17.80 13.37
CA LEU A 25 -6.02 -17.84 12.07
C LEU A 25 -6.19 -16.43 11.48
N VAL A 26 -5.49 -16.13 10.39
CA VAL A 26 -5.62 -14.85 9.67
C VAL A 26 -6.77 -14.88 8.68
N CYS A 27 -6.83 -15.91 7.83
CA CYS A 27 -7.92 -16.12 6.88
C CYS A 27 -7.95 -17.53 6.31
N VAL A 28 -9.05 -17.86 5.63
CA VAL A 28 -9.26 -19.12 4.90
C VAL A 28 -9.48 -18.82 3.42
N ARG A 29 -8.75 -19.48 2.52
CA ARG A 29 -8.88 -19.27 1.07
C ARG A 29 -9.26 -20.56 0.35
N PHE A 30 -10.25 -20.45 -0.54
CA PHE A 30 -10.62 -21.51 -1.48
C PHE A 30 -10.01 -21.23 -2.84
N ARG A 31 -9.17 -22.16 -3.30
CA ARG A 31 -8.46 -22.08 -4.58
C ARG A 31 -8.91 -23.22 -5.47
N TYR A 32 -9.05 -22.92 -6.75
CA TYR A 32 -9.45 -23.89 -7.75
C TYR A 32 -8.31 -24.04 -8.74
N ASP A 33 -7.95 -25.28 -9.00
CA ASP A 33 -6.91 -25.61 -9.95
C ASP A 33 -7.49 -26.44 -11.09
N PRO A 34 -7.63 -25.85 -12.30
CA PRO A 34 -8.27 -26.53 -13.42
C PRO A 34 -7.41 -27.67 -13.99
N GLU A 35 -6.07 -27.58 -13.87
CA GLU A 35 -5.13 -28.58 -14.38
C GLU A 35 -5.26 -29.88 -13.59
N THR A 36 -5.13 -29.81 -12.26
CA THR A 36 -5.28 -30.97 -11.36
C THR A 36 -6.73 -31.31 -11.03
N LYS A 37 -7.68 -30.47 -11.46
CA LYS A 37 -9.12 -30.55 -11.14
C LYS A 37 -9.42 -30.54 -9.63
N GLN A 38 -8.63 -29.81 -8.85
CA GLN A 38 -8.75 -29.77 -7.39
C GLN A 38 -9.35 -28.46 -6.88
N ARG A 39 -10.12 -28.58 -5.79
CA ARG A 39 -10.48 -27.47 -4.89
C ARG A 39 -9.63 -27.59 -3.63
N LEU A 40 -8.76 -26.60 -3.42
CA LEU A 40 -7.91 -26.52 -2.25
C LEU A 40 -8.55 -25.57 -1.23
N LYS A 41 -8.65 -26.02 0.02
CA LYS A 41 -8.97 -25.16 1.18
C LYS A 41 -7.69 -24.93 1.95
N THR A 42 -7.28 -23.67 2.04
CA THR A 42 -6.01 -23.28 2.68
C THR A 42 -6.26 -22.26 3.76
N VAL A 43 -5.36 -22.19 4.73
CA VAL A 43 -5.39 -21.20 5.81
C VAL A 43 -4.10 -20.39 5.78
N GLU A 44 -4.20 -19.13 6.18
CA GLU A 44 -3.04 -18.31 6.53
C GLU A 44 -2.98 -18.21 8.06
N LEU A 45 -1.81 -18.49 8.61
CA LEU A 45 -1.59 -18.58 10.04
C LEU A 45 -0.49 -17.60 10.47
N ILE A 46 -0.68 -17.02 11.65
CA ILE A 46 0.41 -16.38 12.40
C ILE A 46 1.27 -17.51 12.97
N VAL A 47 2.54 -17.56 12.57
CA VAL A 47 3.51 -18.53 13.08
C VAL A 47 4.46 -17.93 14.12
N GLU A 48 4.65 -16.62 14.07
CA GLU A 48 5.46 -15.84 15.00
C GLU A 48 4.81 -14.47 15.19
N ARG A 49 4.91 -13.93 16.41
CA ARG A 49 4.60 -12.56 16.73
C ARG A 49 5.79 -11.97 17.48
N SER A 50 6.40 -10.97 16.88
CA SER A 50 7.54 -10.25 17.44
C SER A 50 7.24 -8.76 17.39
N ASP A 51 7.70 -8.03 18.40
CA ASP A 51 7.54 -6.58 18.43
C ASP A 51 8.32 -5.97 17.26
N TRP A 52 7.64 -5.10 16.52
CA TRP A 52 8.22 -4.37 15.40
C TRP A 52 7.99 -2.88 15.61
N THR A 53 9.08 -2.13 15.75
CA THR A 53 9.01 -0.68 15.72
C THR A 53 9.13 -0.24 14.27
N PRO A 54 8.11 0.42 13.70
CA PRO A 54 8.22 0.93 12.34
C PRO A 54 9.40 1.91 12.26
N PRO A 55 10.14 1.94 11.14
CA PRO A 55 11.15 2.96 10.94
C PRO A 55 10.48 4.35 11.03
N PRO A 56 11.23 5.39 11.46
CA PRO A 56 10.70 6.74 11.48
C PRO A 56 10.21 7.12 10.07
N PRO A 57 9.16 7.94 9.95
CA PRO A 57 8.69 8.43 8.66
C PRO A 57 9.84 9.06 7.88
N ARG A 58 9.93 8.73 6.59
CA ARG A 58 10.99 9.26 5.72
C ARG A 58 10.98 10.78 5.63
N PHE A 59 9.80 11.38 5.77
CA PHE A 59 9.58 12.82 5.71
C PHE A 59 8.74 13.26 6.89
N THR A 60 9.06 14.44 7.43
CA THR A 60 8.19 15.15 8.37
C THR A 60 7.21 16.02 7.59
N ASN A 61 6.15 16.49 8.23
CA ASN A 61 5.17 17.36 7.56
C ASN A 61 5.83 18.62 6.96
N ASP A 62 6.89 19.14 7.58
CA ASP A 62 7.57 20.35 7.11
C ASP A 62 8.64 20.08 6.04
N THR A 63 8.90 18.81 5.72
CA THR A 63 9.94 18.46 4.74
C THR A 63 9.51 18.86 3.33
N LEU A 64 10.33 19.67 2.66
CA LEU A 64 10.15 19.97 1.25
C LEU A 64 10.57 18.77 0.40
N VAL A 65 9.64 18.19 -0.34
CA VAL A 65 9.87 17.00 -1.17
C VAL A 65 9.79 17.32 -2.67
N PRO A 66 10.69 16.78 -3.49
CA PRO A 66 10.62 16.88 -4.94
C PRO A 66 9.58 15.91 -5.51
N LEU A 67 8.80 16.37 -6.49
CA LEU A 67 7.82 15.57 -7.24
C LEU A 67 8.17 15.58 -8.72
N ARG A 68 8.21 14.39 -9.31
CA ARG A 68 8.35 14.18 -10.75
C ARG A 68 6.99 13.92 -11.37
N VAL A 69 6.47 14.94 -12.05
CA VAL A 69 5.20 14.89 -12.76
C VAL A 69 5.45 15.13 -14.25
N LYS A 70 4.92 14.26 -15.11
CA LYS A 70 5.04 14.42 -16.56
C LYS A 70 4.40 15.73 -17.00
N ALA A 71 5.04 16.44 -17.93
CA ALA A 71 4.53 17.73 -18.42
C ALA A 71 3.10 17.62 -19.01
N THR A 72 2.79 16.49 -19.62
CA THR A 72 1.48 16.16 -20.23
C THR A 72 0.39 15.90 -19.21
N ASP A 73 0.72 15.62 -17.94
CA ASP A 73 -0.25 15.33 -16.90
C ASP A 73 -0.74 16.63 -16.23
N VAL A 74 -1.57 17.37 -16.98
CA VAL A 74 -2.08 18.68 -16.56
C VAL A 74 -2.91 18.59 -15.27
N ALA A 75 -3.66 17.49 -15.09
CA ALA A 75 -4.49 17.29 -13.91
C ALA A 75 -3.63 17.20 -12.64
N ILE A 76 -2.59 16.35 -12.64
CA ILE A 76 -1.69 16.21 -11.49
C ILE A 76 -0.89 17.51 -11.27
N ARG A 77 -0.45 18.19 -12.33
CA ARG A 77 0.23 19.49 -12.20
C ARG A 77 -0.65 20.54 -11.54
N ASN A 78 -1.94 20.59 -11.87
CA ASN A 78 -2.88 21.52 -11.23
C ASN A 78 -3.10 21.18 -9.75
N GLN A 79 -3.15 19.89 -9.39
CA GLN A 79 -3.19 19.47 -7.99
C GLN A 79 -1.94 19.92 -7.23
N VAL A 80 -0.74 19.71 -7.80
CA VAL A 80 0.52 20.15 -7.20
C VAL A 80 0.53 21.67 -6.97
N LYS A 81 0.07 22.46 -7.95
CA LYS A 81 -0.08 23.92 -7.78
C LYS A 81 -1.07 24.30 -6.67
N ALA A 82 -2.21 23.61 -6.61
CA ALA A 82 -3.26 23.89 -5.63
C ALA A 82 -2.80 23.65 -4.18
N VAL A 83 -1.88 22.72 -3.97
CA VAL A 83 -1.27 22.45 -2.65
C VAL A 83 0.00 23.27 -2.37
N GLY A 84 0.26 24.30 -3.17
CA GLY A 84 1.37 25.24 -3.00
C GLY A 84 2.70 24.78 -3.61
N GLY A 85 2.69 23.75 -4.45
CA GLY A 85 3.88 23.24 -5.11
C GLY A 85 4.52 24.25 -6.07
N ARG A 86 5.85 24.34 -6.04
CA ARG A 86 6.66 25.27 -6.84
C ARG A 86 7.47 24.52 -7.88
N TRP A 87 7.43 24.98 -9.12
CA TRP A 87 8.23 24.40 -10.20
C TRP A 87 9.68 24.91 -10.15
N ASN A 88 10.63 23.99 -10.17
CA ASN A 88 12.05 24.28 -10.40
C ASN A 88 12.43 23.81 -11.83
N PRO A 89 12.67 24.73 -12.78
CA PRO A 89 12.99 24.38 -14.16
C PRO A 89 14.36 23.75 -14.35
N GLU A 90 15.34 24.08 -13.51
CA GLU A 90 16.71 23.55 -13.59
C GLU A 90 16.72 22.05 -13.27
N LYS A 91 16.06 21.67 -12.17
CA LYS A 91 15.92 20.27 -11.76
C LYS A 91 14.81 19.52 -12.51
N LYS A 92 13.94 20.25 -13.22
CA LYS A 92 12.71 19.74 -13.84
C LYS A 92 11.82 18.99 -12.85
N LEU A 93 11.69 19.54 -11.63
CA LEU A 93 10.93 18.96 -10.52
C LEU A 93 10.02 20.00 -9.89
N TRP A 94 8.89 19.53 -9.35
CA TRP A 94 8.05 20.32 -8.46
C TRP A 94 8.52 20.14 -7.02
N PHE A 95 8.42 21.16 -6.19
CA PHE A 95 8.75 21.09 -4.77
C PHE A 95 7.54 21.47 -3.94
N VAL A 96 7.16 20.62 -2.99
CA VAL A 96 5.99 20.83 -2.11
C VAL A 96 6.32 20.37 -0.70
N THR A 97 5.72 21.00 0.29
CA THR A 97 5.82 20.56 1.68
C THR A 97 5.07 19.23 1.85
N TYR A 98 5.72 18.21 2.40
CA TYR A 98 5.19 16.84 2.49
C TYR A 98 3.84 16.79 3.23
N GLY A 99 3.67 17.59 4.28
CA GLY A 99 2.43 17.68 5.03
C GLY A 99 1.22 18.11 4.19
N ASN A 100 1.42 18.79 3.06
CA ASN A 100 0.34 19.17 2.15
C ASN A 100 -0.10 18.03 1.22
N ILE A 101 0.69 16.96 1.13
CA ILE A 101 0.46 15.86 0.19
C ILE A 101 0.35 14.49 0.85
N VAL A 102 0.74 14.34 2.12
CA VAL A 102 0.60 13.07 2.86
C VAL A 102 -0.87 12.61 2.87
N GLY A 103 -1.10 11.33 2.62
CA GLY A 103 -2.42 10.73 2.45
C GLY A 103 -3.09 10.97 1.09
N THR A 104 -2.42 11.65 0.14
CA THR A 104 -2.98 11.98 -1.18
C THR A 104 -2.31 11.18 -2.30
N PRO A 105 -2.93 11.11 -3.50
CA PRO A 105 -2.29 10.48 -4.66
C PRO A 105 -0.95 11.10 -5.06
N LEU A 106 -0.66 12.35 -4.66
CA LEU A 106 0.58 13.06 -5.00
C LEU A 106 1.83 12.42 -4.39
N GLU A 107 1.71 11.64 -3.31
CA GLU A 107 2.86 10.92 -2.72
C GLU A 107 3.54 9.97 -3.70
N LYS A 108 2.79 9.41 -4.65
CA LYS A 108 3.32 8.49 -5.67
C LYS A 108 4.27 9.17 -6.64
N HIS A 109 4.28 10.50 -6.67
CA HIS A 109 5.12 11.30 -7.54
C HIS A 109 6.40 11.78 -6.86
N ILE A 110 6.61 11.48 -5.57
CA ILE A 110 7.84 11.88 -4.87
C ILE A 110 9.05 11.25 -5.56
N ASP A 111 9.98 12.10 -5.98
CA ASP A 111 11.23 11.70 -6.60
C ASP A 111 12.27 11.43 -5.52
N VAL A 112 12.57 10.14 -5.29
CA VAL A 112 13.50 9.72 -4.25
C VAL A 112 14.95 10.08 -4.54
N ASP A 113 15.29 10.36 -5.81
CA ASP A 113 16.63 10.72 -6.28
C ASP A 113 16.77 12.23 -6.54
N GLY A 114 15.66 12.99 -6.47
CA GLY A 114 15.59 14.42 -6.81
C GLY A 114 16.28 15.38 -5.83
N PHE A 115 16.88 14.87 -4.76
CA PHE A 115 17.66 15.67 -3.80
C PHE A 115 19.11 15.90 -4.24
N GLY A 116 19.60 15.15 -5.24
CA GLY A 116 20.91 15.35 -5.86
C GLY A 116 21.05 16.60 -6.71
#